data_AF-A0A340WL60-F1
#
_entry.id   AF-A0A340WL60-F1
#
_cell.length_a   1.000
_cell.length_b   1.000
_cell.length_c   1.000
_cell.angle_alpha   90.00
_cell.angle_beta   90.00
_cell.angle_gamma   90.00
#
_symmetry.space_group_name_H-M   'P 1'
#
loop_
_entity.id
_entity.type
_entity.pdbx_description
1 polymer ?
#
loop_
_entity_poly.entity_id
_entity_poly.type
_entity_poly.pdbx_seq_one_letter_code
_entity_poly.pdbx_strand_id
1 'polypeptide(L)'
;MTSLFDQEIRLSKRHEDIVSQRLMLLQQMENKLGDQNKEKTPQMQTAETALQRNLSLLKDIEAAEKSLQTQNHPVPPPEVASLETLYWASVGEYIPKWEQFLLGRAPYPIGVENPNEAEDTIQKEVQQ
;
A
#
# COMPACT_ATOMS: atom_id res chain seq x y z
N MET A 1 51.62 -7.97 69.75
CA MET A 1 51.59 -6.91 68.72
C MET A 1 52.18 -7.49 67.45
N THR A 2 51.47 -7.48 66.32
CA THR A 2 52.06 -7.89 65.04
C THR A 2 53.09 -6.86 64.61
N SER A 3 54.25 -7.29 64.11
CA SER A 3 55.26 -6.37 63.59
C SER A 3 54.69 -5.56 62.42
N LEU A 4 55.13 -4.29 62.27
CA LEU A 4 54.82 -3.47 61.09
C LEU A 4 55.16 -4.21 59.79
N PHE A 5 56.23 -5.00 59.81
CA PHE A 5 56.65 -5.82 58.68
C PHE A 5 55.64 -6.92 58.33
N ASP A 6 55.08 -7.60 59.33
CA ASP A 6 54.04 -8.63 59.10
C ASP A 6 52.76 -8.01 58.54
N GLN A 7 52.45 -6.77 58.92
CA GLN A 7 51.30 -6.04 58.41
C GLN A 7 51.51 -5.64 56.93
N GLU A 8 52.69 -5.16 56.56
CA GLU A 8 53.04 -4.81 55.19
C GLU A 8 52.94 -6.03 54.27
N ILE A 9 53.49 -7.19 54.69
CA ILE A 9 53.39 -8.44 53.92
C ILE A 9 51.93 -8.84 53.68
N ARG A 10 51.06 -8.70 54.69
CA ARG A 10 49.63 -8.98 54.54
C ARG A 10 48.93 -8.01 53.59
N LEU A 11 49.31 -6.74 53.62
CA LEU A 11 48.77 -5.71 52.73
C LEU A 11 49.19 -5.97 51.28
N SER A 12 50.47 -6.26 51.04
CA SER A 12 50.97 -6.59 49.69
C SER A 12 50.29 -7.84 49.12
N LYS A 13 50.10 -8.90 49.92
CA LYS A 13 49.34 -10.07 49.47
C LYS A 13 47.92 -9.72 49.06
N ARG A 14 47.19 -8.94 49.89
CA ARG A 14 45.85 -8.48 49.52
C ARG A 14 45.85 -7.59 48.27
N HIS A 15 46.87 -6.77 48.08
CA HIS A 15 47.00 -5.94 46.90
C HIS A 15 47.13 -6.79 45.64
N GLU A 16 48.04 -7.77 45.64
CA GLU A 16 48.21 -8.71 44.53
C GLU A 16 46.93 -9.49 44.23
N ASP A 17 46.19 -9.92 45.26
CA ASP A 17 44.90 -10.58 45.09
C ASP A 17 43.87 -9.64 44.41
N ILE A 18 43.78 -8.38 44.84
CA ILE A 18 42.88 -7.37 44.26
C ILE A 18 43.26 -7.09 42.80
N VAL A 19 44.55 -6.93 42.52
CA VAL A 19 45.05 -6.68 41.16
C VAL A 19 44.75 -7.87 40.25
N SER A 20 44.96 -9.10 40.73
CA SER A 20 44.66 -10.33 40.00
C SER A 20 43.17 -10.48 39.67
N GLN A 21 42.30 -10.20 40.65
CA GLN A 21 40.85 -10.22 40.44
C GLN A 21 40.40 -9.16 39.43
N ARG A 22 40.94 -7.94 39.54
CA ARG A 22 40.64 -6.86 38.60
C ARG A 22 41.07 -7.22 37.18
N LEU A 23 42.27 -7.80 37.02
CA LEU A 23 42.78 -8.23 35.73
C LEU A 23 41.86 -9.29 35.10
N MET A 24 41.47 -10.30 35.87
CA MET A 24 40.55 -11.34 35.41
C MET A 24 39.20 -10.77 34.98
N LEU A 25 38.63 -9.84 35.76
CA LEU A 25 37.35 -9.21 35.44
C LEU A 25 37.44 -8.37 34.16
N LEU A 26 38.52 -7.60 33.99
CA LEU A 26 38.73 -6.80 32.78
C LEU A 26 38.83 -7.69 31.54
N GLN A 27 39.56 -8.81 31.63
CA GLN A 27 39.66 -9.77 30.53
C GLN A 27 38.30 -10.43 30.21
N GLN A 28 37.50 -10.76 31.22
CA GLN A 28 36.14 -11.26 31.01
C GLN A 28 35.23 -10.23 30.32
N MET A 29 35.32 -8.97 30.71
CA MET A 29 34.57 -7.89 30.08
C MET A 29 34.98 -7.69 28.62
N GLU A 30 36.28 -7.72 28.32
CA GLU A 30 36.80 -7.61 26.95
C GLU A 30 36.33 -8.76 26.06
N ASN A 31 36.43 -10.00 26.55
CA ASN A 31 35.96 -11.18 25.83
C ASN A 31 34.45 -11.10 25.53
N LYS A 32 33.65 -10.73 26.54
CA LYS A 32 32.18 -10.59 26.38
C LYS A 32 31.79 -9.50 25.38
N LEU A 33 32.58 -8.42 25.29
CA LEU A 33 32.38 -7.38 24.28
C LEU A 33 32.72 -7.90 22.88
N GLY A 34 33.85 -8.62 22.76
CA GLY A 34 34.28 -9.26 21.51
C GLY A 34 33.25 -10.24 20.96
N ASP A 35 32.68 -11.10 21.81
CA ASP A 35 31.69 -12.10 21.40
C ASP A 35 30.38 -11.47 20.93
N GLN A 36 29.88 -10.46 21.65
CA GLN A 36 28.70 -9.70 21.22
C GLN A 36 28.90 -9.00 19.87
N ASN A 37 30.12 -8.50 19.59
CA ASN A 37 30.41 -7.88 18.31
C ASN A 37 30.45 -8.92 17.18
N LYS A 38 31.02 -10.10 17.43
CA LYS A 38 31.04 -11.22 16.46
C LYS A 38 29.65 -11.76 16.15
N GLU A 39 28.71 -11.76 17.10
CA GLU A 39 27.31 -12.18 16.85
C GLU A 39 26.50 -11.12 16.12
N LYS A 40 26.76 -9.83 16.38
CA LYS A 40 26.07 -8.72 15.69
C LYS A 40 26.46 -8.59 14.23
N THR A 41 27.71 -8.93 13.86
CA THR A 41 28.19 -8.86 12.47
C THR A 41 27.42 -9.75 11.47
N PRO A 42 27.22 -11.06 11.69
CA PRO A 42 26.46 -11.91 10.77
C PRO A 42 24.97 -11.54 10.73
N GLN A 43 24.39 -11.11 11.84
CA GLN A 43 23.00 -10.64 11.87
C GLN A 43 22.81 -9.37 11.03
N MET A 44 23.75 -8.42 11.13
CA MET A 44 23.74 -7.19 10.35
C MET A 44 23.90 -7.47 8.85
N GLN A 45 24.81 -8.37 8.47
CA GLN A 45 24.98 -8.79 7.07
C GLN A 45 23.74 -9.49 6.52
N THR A 46 23.09 -10.33 7.33
CA THR A 46 21.84 -11.01 6.94
C THR A 46 20.72 -9.99 6.73
N ALA A 47 20.59 -9.01 7.63
CA ALA A 47 19.61 -7.93 7.52
C ALA A 47 19.87 -7.06 6.29
N GLU A 48 21.12 -6.71 6.00
CA GLU A 48 21.50 -5.93 4.82
C GLU A 48 21.21 -6.70 3.52
N THR A 49 21.52 -8.00 3.48
CA THR A 49 21.20 -8.86 2.33
C THR A 49 19.68 -8.97 2.12
N ALA A 50 18.91 -9.12 3.20
CA ALA A 50 17.46 -9.14 3.15
C ALA A 50 16.88 -7.80 2.66
N LEU A 51 17.46 -6.68 3.10
CA LEU A 51 17.08 -5.34 2.66
C LEU A 51 17.31 -5.16 1.15
N GLN A 52 18.48 -5.55 0.65
CA GLN A 52 18.80 -5.50 -0.79
C GLN A 52 17.82 -6.34 -1.62
N ARG A 53 17.55 -7.57 -1.17
CA ARG A 53 16.55 -8.43 -1.81
C ARG A 53 15.17 -7.80 -1.82
N ASN A 54 14.71 -7.26 -0.69
CA ASN A 54 13.39 -6.64 -0.58
C ASN A 54 13.26 -5.42 -1.50
N LEU A 55 14.33 -4.62 -1.63
CA LEU A 55 14.35 -3.46 -2.52
C LEU A 55 14.23 -3.87 -3.99
N SER A 56 14.92 -4.93 -4.42
CA SER A 56 14.76 -5.47 -5.78
C SER A 56 13.35 -6.01 -6.01
N LEU A 57 12.81 -6.80 -5.08
CA LEU A 57 11.44 -7.33 -5.20
C LEU A 57 10.39 -6.22 -5.29
N LEU A 58 10.56 -5.14 -4.54
CA LEU A 58 9.64 -4.01 -4.56
C LEU A 58 9.63 -3.31 -5.93
N LYS A 59 10.81 -3.16 -6.56
CA LYS A 59 10.92 -2.63 -7.93
C LYS A 59 10.26 -3.53 -8.96
N ASP A 60 10.44 -4.85 -8.84
CA ASP A 60 9.83 -5.82 -9.74
C ASP A 60 8.30 -5.80 -9.63
N ILE A 61 7.77 -5.68 -8.40
CA ILE A 61 6.33 -5.54 -8.14
C ILE A 61 5.79 -4.25 -8.76
N GLU A 62 6.47 -3.12 -8.57
CA GLU A 62 6.06 -1.83 -9.15
C GLU A 62 6.04 -1.89 -10.69
N ALA A 63 7.03 -2.55 -11.30
CA ALA A 63 7.07 -2.75 -12.74
C ALA A 63 5.92 -3.63 -13.24
N ALA A 64 5.63 -4.72 -12.52
CA ALA A 64 4.51 -5.61 -12.83
C ALA A 64 3.16 -4.88 -12.69
N GLU A 65 2.99 -4.05 -11.66
CA GLU A 65 1.80 -3.23 -11.45
C GLU A 65 1.57 -2.27 -12.62
N LYS A 66 2.58 -1.52 -13.05
CA LYS A 66 2.47 -0.60 -14.20
C LYS A 66 2.11 -1.33 -15.49
N SER A 67 2.69 -2.52 -15.71
CA SER A 67 2.36 -3.37 -16.86
C SER A 67 0.89 -3.80 -16.82
N LEU A 68 0.41 -4.24 -15.66
CA LEU A 68 -0.98 -4.66 -15.47
C LEU A 68 -1.96 -3.49 -15.60
N GLN A 69 -1.66 -2.31 -15.07
CA GLN A 69 -2.49 -1.13 -15.24
C GLN A 69 -2.65 -0.77 -16.72
N THR A 70 -1.55 -0.84 -17.48
CA THR A 70 -1.55 -0.59 -18.93
C THR A 70 -2.41 -1.62 -19.69
N GLN A 71 -2.40 -2.89 -19.27
CA GLN A 71 -3.22 -3.94 -19.91
C GLN A 71 -4.69 -3.92 -19.49
N ASN A 72 -4.99 -3.62 -18.22
CA ASN A 72 -6.35 -3.71 -17.66
C ASN A 72 -7.15 -2.43 -17.83
N HIS A 73 -6.54 -1.31 -18.24
CA HIS A 73 -7.26 -0.11 -18.69
C HIS A 73 -7.00 0.13 -20.18
N PRO A 74 -7.54 -0.73 -21.08
CA PRO A 74 -7.59 -0.35 -22.47
C PRO A 74 -8.41 0.93 -22.58
N VAL A 75 -7.76 2.02 -22.98
CA VAL A 75 -8.46 3.26 -23.34
C VAL A 75 -9.46 2.86 -24.43
N PRO A 76 -10.79 3.07 -24.21
CA PRO A 76 -11.77 2.69 -25.21
C PRO A 76 -11.45 3.41 -26.53
N PRO A 77 -11.74 2.78 -27.68
CA PRO A 77 -11.62 3.46 -28.97
C PRO A 77 -12.34 4.82 -28.90
N PRO A 78 -11.80 5.87 -29.55
CA PRO A 78 -12.33 7.23 -29.44
C PRO A 78 -13.81 7.33 -29.85
N GLU A 79 -14.26 6.46 -30.76
CA GLU A 79 -15.67 6.31 -31.14
C GLU A 79 -16.55 5.86 -29.97
N VAL A 80 -16.11 4.87 -29.19
CA VAL A 80 -16.84 4.35 -28.02
C VAL A 80 -16.87 5.40 -26.91
N ALA A 81 -15.76 6.10 -26.65
CA ALA A 81 -15.72 7.18 -25.68
C ALA A 81 -16.64 8.36 -26.06
N SER A 82 -16.71 8.66 -27.36
CA SER A 82 -17.63 9.67 -27.89
C SER A 82 -19.09 9.25 -27.72
N LEU A 83 -19.41 7.99 -28.01
CA LEU A 83 -20.76 7.44 -27.81
C LEU A 83 -21.16 7.43 -26.33
N GLU A 84 -20.26 7.04 -25.43
CA GLU A 84 -20.51 7.08 -23.99
C GLU A 84 -20.80 8.50 -23.51
N THR A 85 -20.03 9.49 -23.99
CA THR A 85 -20.25 10.90 -23.66
C THR A 85 -21.61 11.39 -24.16
N LEU A 86 -21.97 11.07 -25.41
CA LEU A 86 -23.27 11.41 -25.98
C LEU A 86 -24.43 10.70 -25.26
N TYR A 87 -24.23 9.44 -24.87
CA TYR A 87 -25.20 8.67 -24.11
C TYR A 87 -25.48 9.33 -22.75
N TRP A 88 -24.44 9.63 -21.96
CA TRP A 88 -24.63 10.27 -20.66
C TRP A 88 -25.23 11.68 -20.78
N ALA A 89 -24.88 12.43 -21.83
CA ALA A 89 -25.50 13.73 -22.12
C ALA A 89 -27.01 13.56 -22.42
N SER A 90 -27.36 12.58 -23.25
CA SER A 90 -28.76 12.23 -23.54
C SER A 90 -29.50 11.81 -22.26
N VAL A 91 -28.93 10.93 -21.45
CA VAL A 91 -29.51 10.50 -20.17
C VAL A 91 -29.82 11.72 -19.28
N GLY A 92 -28.87 12.66 -19.15
CA GLY A 92 -29.09 13.90 -18.39
C GLY A 92 -30.22 14.77 -18.95
N GLU A 93 -30.39 14.81 -20.27
CA GLU A 93 -31.45 15.57 -20.93
C GLU A 93 -32.84 14.92 -20.80
N TYR A 94 -32.90 13.59 -20.85
CA TYR A 94 -34.16 12.85 -20.85
C TYR A 94 -34.65 12.48 -19.44
N ILE A 95 -33.77 12.32 -18.44
CA ILE A 95 -34.17 12.02 -17.06
C ILE A 95 -35.29 12.95 -16.55
N PRO A 96 -35.19 14.29 -16.69
CA PRO A 96 -36.25 15.19 -16.22
C PRO A 96 -37.58 15.01 -16.97
N LYS A 97 -37.53 14.67 -18.27
CA LYS A 97 -38.71 14.42 -19.10
C LYS A 97 -39.41 13.13 -18.65
N TRP A 98 -38.65 12.08 -18.37
CA TRP A 98 -39.14 10.82 -17.82
C TRP A 98 -39.70 11.00 -16.40
N GLU A 99 -39.05 11.78 -15.54
CA GLU A 99 -39.54 12.07 -14.20
C GLU A 99 -40.92 12.74 -14.24
N GLN A 100 -41.12 13.76 -15.08
CA GLN A 100 -42.41 14.43 -15.22
C GLN A 100 -43.52 13.49 -15.71
N PHE A 101 -43.20 12.59 -16.65
CA PHE A 101 -44.14 11.59 -17.14
C PHE A 101 -44.51 10.55 -16.08
N LEU A 102 -43.52 9.98 -15.38
CA LEU A 102 -43.73 8.98 -14.33
C LEU A 102 -44.55 9.54 -13.16
N LEU A 103 -44.48 10.85 -12.93
CA LEU A 103 -45.30 11.56 -11.94
C LEU A 103 -46.70 11.96 -12.46
N GLY A 104 -47.06 11.60 -13.69
CA GLY A 104 -48.34 11.94 -14.33
C GLY A 104 -48.51 13.43 -14.64
N ARG A 105 -47.41 14.20 -14.64
CA ARG A 105 -47.42 15.66 -14.87
C ARG A 105 -47.16 16.04 -16.32
N ALA A 106 -46.69 15.10 -17.14
CA ALA A 106 -46.43 15.27 -18.56
C ALA A 106 -46.92 14.05 -19.35
N PRO A 107 -47.24 14.22 -20.64
CA PRO A 107 -47.48 13.11 -21.56
C PRO A 107 -46.20 12.28 -21.81
N TYR A 108 -46.36 11.12 -22.45
CA TYR A 108 -45.25 10.19 -22.69
C TYR A 108 -44.08 10.88 -23.41
N PRO A 109 -42.85 10.80 -22.89
CA PRO A 109 -41.71 11.45 -23.49
C PRO A 109 -41.37 10.75 -24.82
N ILE A 110 -41.43 11.52 -25.91
CA ILE A 110 -41.21 11.08 -27.28
C ILE A 110 -39.90 10.28 -27.43
N GLY A 111 -40.01 9.10 -28.07
CA GLY A 111 -38.92 8.14 -28.28
C GLY A 111 -39.37 6.68 -28.42
N VAL A 112 -40.62 6.37 -28.06
CA VAL A 112 -41.33 5.14 -28.46
C VAL A 112 -42.63 5.60 -29.07
N GLU A 113 -42.86 5.31 -30.35
CA GLU A 113 -44.09 5.66 -31.06
C GLU A 113 -45.29 5.21 -30.21
N ASN A 114 -46.15 6.16 -29.81
CA ASN A 114 -47.43 5.83 -29.21
C ASN A 114 -48.26 5.16 -30.30
N PRO A 115 -48.60 3.85 -30.20
CA PRO A 115 -49.43 3.20 -31.23
C PRO A 115 -50.82 3.86 -31.34
N ASN A 116 -51.26 4.56 -30.29
CA ASN A 116 -52.57 5.19 -30.23
C ASN A 116 -52.67 6.52 -31.01
N GLU A 117 -51.56 7.20 -31.34
CA GLU A 117 -51.60 8.43 -32.16
C GLU A 117 -51.55 8.12 -33.68
N ALA A 118 -51.01 6.95 -34.04
CA ALA A 118 -51.01 6.48 -35.42
C ALA A 118 -52.42 6.12 -35.92
N GLU A 119 -53.30 5.60 -35.05
CA GLU A 119 -54.68 5.26 -35.42
C GLU A 119 -55.56 6.49 -35.67
N ASP A 120 -55.38 7.58 -34.90
CA ASP A 120 -56.16 8.82 -35.05
C ASP A 120 -55.85 9.59 -36.32
N THR A 121 -54.64 9.40 -36.88
CA THR A 121 -54.23 10.04 -38.13
C THR A 121 -54.81 9.31 -39.35
N ILE A 122 -54.91 7.98 -39.28
CA ILE A 122 -55.44 7.14 -40.37
C ILE A 122 -56.96 7.30 -40.53
N GLN A 123 -57.72 7.51 -39.44
CA GLN A 123 -59.18 7.68 -39.54
C GLN A 123 -59.60 9.02 -40.17
N LYS A 124 -58.77 10.07 -40.10
CA LYS A 124 -59.08 11.39 -40.65
C LYS A 124 -58.85 11.49 -42.17
N GLU A 125 -57.97 10.67 -42.74
CA GLU A 125 -57.74 10.65 -44.20
C GLU A 125 -58.79 9.82 -44.96
N VAL A 126 -59.51 8.91 -44.29
CA VAL A 126 -60.50 8.03 -44.94
C VAL A 126 -61.89 8.69 -45.09
N GLN A 127 -62.09 9.90 -44.55
CA GLN A 127 -63.38 10.63 -44.60
C GLN A 127 -63.36 11.93 -45.43
N GLN A 128 -62.32 12.20 -46.23
CA GLN A 128 -62.29 13.33 -47.18
C GLN A 128 -62.38 12.89 -48.65
#